data_AF-A0A356J651-F1
#
_entry.id   AF-A0A356J651-F1
#
_cell.length_a   1.000
_cell.length_b   1.000
_cell.length_c   1.000
_cell.angle_alpha   90.00
_cell.angle_beta   90.00
_cell.angle_gamma   90.00
#
_symmetry.space_group_name_H-M   'P 1'
#
loop_
_entity.id
_entity.type
_entity.pdbx_description
1 polymer ?
#
loop_
_entity_poly.entity_id
_entity_poly.type
_entity_poly.pdbx_seq_one_letter_code
_entity_poly.pdbx_strand_id
1 'polypeptide(L)'
;EMEVWALEAYGASHMLQEILTIKSDDVPGRSKAYESIIKGEPIRKVNIPESFNVLLRELKGLGLGVELLKNGKKVDLVEEKNVKKKES
;
A
#
# COMPACT_ATOMS: atom_id res chain seq x y z
N GLU A 1 -4.91 -17.96 -0.47
CA GLU A 1 -6.06 -17.70 0.42
C GLU A 1 -5.92 -18.36 1.80
N MET A 2 -5.67 -19.68 1.89
CA MET A 2 -5.56 -20.37 3.21
C MET A 2 -4.48 -19.78 4.15
N GLU A 3 -3.36 -19.33 3.60
CA GLU A 3 -2.26 -18.71 4.38
C GLU A 3 -2.63 -17.33 4.94
N VAL A 4 -3.50 -16.59 4.23
CA VAL A 4 -3.99 -15.27 4.69
C VAL A 4 -4.88 -15.46 5.92
N TRP A 5 -5.77 -16.45 5.89
CA TRP A 5 -6.64 -16.75 7.03
C TRP A 5 -5.86 -17.14 8.29
N ALA A 6 -4.75 -17.86 8.13
CA ALA A 6 -3.88 -18.20 9.24
C ALA A 6 -3.27 -16.94 9.89
N LEU A 7 -2.80 -15.99 9.07
CA LEU A 7 -2.22 -14.73 9.56
C LEU A 7 -3.27 -13.79 10.17
N GLU A 8 -4.46 -13.75 9.60
CA GLU A 8 -5.60 -12.98 10.13
C GLU A 8 -6.05 -13.53 11.48
N ALA A 9 -6.19 -14.86 11.61
CA ALA A 9 -6.56 -15.51 12.87
C ALA A 9 -5.51 -15.29 13.98
N TYR A 10 -4.23 -15.19 13.61
CA TYR A 10 -3.15 -14.87 14.54
C TYR A 10 -3.10 -13.39 14.95
N GLY A 11 -3.90 -12.53 14.30
CA GLY A 11 -3.86 -11.08 14.51
C GLY A 11 -2.58 -10.42 13.98
N ALA A 12 -1.85 -11.09 13.07
CA ALA A 12 -0.59 -10.62 12.52
C ALA A 12 -0.79 -9.59 11.39
N SER A 13 -1.53 -8.51 11.67
CA SER A 13 -1.94 -7.51 10.69
C SER A 13 -0.78 -6.86 9.95
N HIS A 14 0.31 -6.54 10.65
CA HIS A 14 1.52 -5.96 10.04
C HIS A 14 2.23 -6.93 9.09
N MET A 15 2.31 -8.22 9.46
CA MET A 15 2.93 -9.23 8.62
C MET A 15 2.13 -9.49 7.36
N LEU A 16 0.80 -9.57 7.49
CA LEU A 16 -0.10 -9.71 6.35
C LEU A 16 0.01 -8.49 5.43
N GLN A 17 0.03 -7.28 6.00
CA GLN A 17 0.20 -6.05 5.23
C GLN A 17 1.52 -6.08 4.47
N GLU A 18 2.65 -6.44 5.10
CA GLU A 18 3.94 -6.53 4.43
C GLU A 18 3.94 -7.51 3.26
N ILE A 19 3.34 -8.70 3.45
CA ILE A 19 3.25 -9.75 2.43
C ILE A 19 2.47 -9.24 1.22
N LEU A 20 1.35 -8.54 1.42
CA LEU A 20 0.49 -8.04 0.35
C LEU A 20 1.03 -6.78 -0.35
N THR A 21 2.06 -6.13 0.21
CA THR A 21 2.52 -4.81 -0.27
C THR A 21 4.00 -4.84 -0.62
N ILE A 22 4.88 -4.45 0.31
CA ILE A 22 6.33 -4.27 0.07
C ILE A 22 7.04 -5.55 -0.36
N LYS A 23 6.47 -6.74 -0.08
CA LYS A 23 7.01 -8.05 -0.51
C LYS A 23 6.39 -8.58 -1.81
N SER A 24 5.27 -8.04 -2.28
CA SER A 24 4.60 -8.48 -3.52
C SER A 24 4.52 -7.36 -4.56
N ASP A 25 3.64 -6.38 -4.32
CA ASP A 25 3.08 -5.53 -5.39
C ASP A 25 3.38 -4.04 -5.25
N ASP A 26 3.94 -3.58 -4.13
CA ASP A 26 4.33 -2.17 -3.95
C ASP A 26 5.74 -1.93 -4.51
N VAL A 27 5.84 -1.65 -5.81
CA VAL A 27 7.12 -1.38 -6.50
C VAL A 27 7.93 -0.23 -5.85
N PRO A 28 7.35 0.97 -5.60
CA PRO A 28 8.09 2.05 -4.95
C PRO A 28 8.40 1.76 -3.48
N GLY A 29 7.51 1.07 -2.76
CA GLY A 29 7.73 0.66 -1.37
C GLY A 29 8.81 -0.41 -1.22
N ARG A 30 8.90 -1.35 -2.17
CA ARG A 30 9.90 -2.43 -2.16
C ARG A 30 11.33 -1.88 -2.28
N SER A 31 11.59 -0.94 -3.18
CA SER A 31 12.92 -0.31 -3.31
C SER A 31 13.31 0.47 -2.06
N LYS A 32 12.37 1.21 -1.46
CA LYS A 32 12.58 1.92 -0.19
C LYS A 32 12.84 0.94 0.97
N ALA A 33 12.13 -0.20 1.00
CA ALA A 33 12.36 -1.25 1.99
C ALA A 33 13.76 -1.86 1.85
N TYR A 34 14.24 -2.14 0.62
CA TYR A 34 15.61 -2.57 0.39
C TYR A 34 16.65 -1.56 0.88
N GLU A 35 16.45 -0.27 0.58
CA GLU A 35 17.32 0.80 1.06
C GLU A 35 17.36 0.86 2.60
N SER A 36 16.19 0.76 3.25
CA SER A 36 16.08 0.72 4.72
C SER A 36 16.79 -0.49 5.32
N ILE A 37 16.69 -1.67 4.70
CA ILE A 37 17.39 -2.88 5.15
C ILE A 37 18.92 -2.67 5.08
N ILE A 38 19.43 -2.10 3.98
CA ILE A 38 20.86 -1.83 3.81
C ILE A 38 21.36 -0.81 4.86
N LYS A 39 20.54 0.19 5.17
CA LYS A 39 20.88 1.26 6.12
C LYS A 39 20.62 0.91 7.59
N GLY A 40 19.96 -0.22 7.87
CA GLY A 40 19.50 -0.57 9.21
C GLY A 40 18.43 0.38 9.76
N GLU A 41 17.73 1.11 8.87
CA GLU A 41 16.63 2.01 9.25
C GLU A 41 15.31 1.24 9.34
N PRO A 42 14.36 1.68 10.19
CA PRO A 42 13.04 1.09 10.23
C PRO A 42 12.31 1.28 8.90
N ILE A 43 11.69 0.20 8.41
CA ILE A 43 10.93 0.20 7.15
C ILE A 43 9.74 1.15 7.30
N ARG A 44 9.68 2.16 6.43
CA ARG A 44 8.66 3.22 6.44
C ARG A 44 7.35 2.78 5.80
N LYS A 45 6.32 3.60 6.05
CA LYS A 45 4.90 3.43 5.71
C LYS A 45 4.68 2.83 4.30
N VAL A 46 3.89 1.76 4.31
CA VAL A 46 3.44 0.99 3.16
C VAL A 46 2.49 1.80 2.27
N ASN A 47 2.66 1.72 0.94
CA ASN A 47 1.76 2.39 -0.02
C ASN A 47 0.63 1.46 -0.47
N ILE A 48 -0.25 2.00 -1.32
CA ILE A 48 -1.34 1.24 -1.93
C ILE A 48 -0.72 0.27 -2.97
N PRO A 49 -1.09 -1.03 -2.98
CA PRO A 49 -0.63 -1.98 -3.99
C PRO A 49 -1.02 -1.56 -5.42
N GLU A 50 -0.15 -1.82 -6.39
CA GLU A 50 -0.48 -1.58 -7.80
C GLU A 50 -1.64 -2.46 -8.29
N SER A 51 -1.80 -3.66 -7.73
CA SER A 51 -2.93 -4.56 -8.02
C SER A 51 -4.29 -3.91 -7.71
N PHE A 52 -4.38 -3.06 -6.69
CA PHE A 52 -5.59 -2.29 -6.40
C PHE A 52 -5.86 -1.20 -7.46
N ASN A 53 -4.81 -0.57 -7.97
CA ASN A 53 -4.93 0.42 -9.03
C ASN A 53 -5.38 -0.22 -10.36
N VAL A 54 -4.88 -1.43 -10.67
CA VAL A 54 -5.35 -2.23 -11.81
C VAL A 54 -6.82 -2.60 -11.66
N LEU A 55 -7.23 -3.10 -10.49
CA LEU A 55 -8.64 -3.41 -10.19
C LEU A 55 -9.56 -2.21 -10.47
N LEU A 56 -9.17 -1.01 -10.05
CA LEU A 56 -9.97 0.19 -10.30
C LEU A 56 -10.06 0.56 -11.78
N ARG A 57 -9.01 0.29 -12.57
CA ARG A 57 -9.03 0.51 -14.02
C ARG A 57 -9.91 -0.51 -14.73
N GLU A 58 -9.90 -1.77 -14.28
CA GLU A 58 -10.78 -2.82 -14.80
C GLU A 58 -12.26 -2.50 -14.53
N LEU A 59 -12.59 -2.06 -13.30
CA LEU A 59 -13.94 -1.60 -12.95
C LEU A 59 -14.37 -0.39 -13.77
N LYS A 60 -13.48 0.59 -13.98
CA LYS A 60 -13.74 1.73 -14.87
C LYS A 60 -13.97 1.29 -16.32
N GLY A 61 -13.25 0.27 -16.80
CA GLY A 61 -13.45 -0.32 -18.12
C GLY A 61 -14.82 -0.96 -18.30
N LEU A 62 -15.41 -1.47 -17.21
CA LEU A 62 -16.78 -1.98 -17.16
C LEU A 62 -17.86 -0.88 -17.03
N GLY A 63 -17.47 0.40 -17.02
CA GLY A 63 -18.39 1.53 -16.80
C GLY A 63 -18.77 1.76 -15.34
N LEU A 64 -18.11 1.09 -14.39
CA LEU A 64 -18.33 1.28 -12.96
C LEU A 64 -17.41 2.39 -12.43
N GLY A 65 -18.03 3.50 -12.01
CA GLY A 65 -17.34 4.64 -11.40
C GLY A 65 -17.06 4.40 -9.92
N VAL A 66 -15.84 3.98 -9.58
CA VAL A 66 -15.39 3.87 -8.19
C VAL A 66 -14.50 5.05 -7.83
N GLU A 67 -14.84 5.72 -6.73
CA GLU A 67 -14.14 6.89 -6.21
C GLU A 67 -13.68 6.64 -4.78
N LEU A 68 -12.45 7.06 -4.46
CA LEU A 68 -11.92 6.99 -3.11
C LEU A 68 -12.32 8.24 -2.34
N LEU A 69 -12.95 8.04 -1.18
CA LEU A 69 -13.38 9.12 -0.31
C LEU A 69 -12.58 9.07 0.99
N LYS A 70 -12.01 10.21 1.40
CA LYS A 70 -11.41 10.41 2.71
C LYS A 70 -12.10 11.56 3.39
N ASN A 71 -12.77 11.30 4.51
CA ASN A 71 -13.57 12.28 5.25
C ASN A 71 -14.57 13.05 4.34
N GLY A 72 -15.20 12.35 3.39
CA GLY A 72 -16.17 12.94 2.45
C GLY A 72 -15.58 13.72 1.27
N LYS A 73 -14.24 13.78 1.12
CA LYS A 73 -13.58 14.39 -0.04
C LYS A 73 -13.01 13.31 -0.96
N LYS A 74 -13.11 13.54 -2.27
CA LYS A 74 -12.46 12.69 -3.28
C LYS A 74 -10.94 12.76 -3.09
N VAL A 75 -10.29 11.61 -3.09
CA VAL A 75 -8.84 11.46 -3.05
C VAL A 75 -8.41 10.74 -4.31
N ASP A 76 -7.52 11.36 -5.07
CA ASP A 76 -6.90 10.72 -6.23
C ASP A 76 -5.80 9.76 -5.78
N LEU A 77 -5.63 8.65 -6.48
CA LEU A 77 -4.66 7.58 -6.20
C LEU A 77 -3.19 7.99 -6.37
N VAL A 78 -2.92 9.26 -6.68
CA VAL A 78 -1.57 9.74 -6.96
C VAL A 78 -1.17 10.75 -5.90
N GLU A 79 -0.79 10.27 -4.72
CA GLU A 79 -0.04 11.06 -3.74
C GLU A 79 1.32 10.43 -3.46
N GLU A 80 2.26 10.58 -4.40
CA GLU A 80 3.65 10.85 -4.00
C GLU A 80 3.81 12.36 -3.81
N LYS A 81 3.55 12.86 -2.60
CA LYS A 81 4.14 14.14 -2.13
C LYS A 81 4.60 14.04 -0.68
N ASN A 82 5.89 13.67 -0.55
CA ASN A 82 6.86 14.20 0.41
C ASN A 82 6.36 14.47 1.85
N VAL A 83 6.39 13.44 2.70
CA VAL A 83 6.53 13.64 4.16
C VAL A 83 8.03 13.77 4.50
N LYS A 84 8.64 14.91 4.15
CA LYS A 84 9.89 15.40 4.77
C LYS A 84 9.94 16.93 4.71
N LYS A 85 9.28 17.58 5.68
CA LYS A 85 9.74 18.79 6.40
C LYS A 85 8.63 19.28 7.33
N LYS A 86 8.46 18.59 8.46
CA LYS A 86 7.88 19.15 9.67
C LYS A 86 8.38 18.29 10.83
N GLU A 87 9.60 18.58 11.23
CA GLU A 87 10.02 18.51 12.62
C GLU A 87 11.06 19.62 12.75
N SER A 88 10.63 20.65 13.45
CA SER A 88 11.39 21.79 13.95
C SER A 88 12.15 21.37 15.19
#